data_AF-A0A6C0C9E6-F1
#
_entry.id   AF-A0A6C0C9E6-F1
#
_cell.length_a   1.000
_cell.length_b   1.000
_cell.length_c   1.000
_cell.angle_alpha   90.00
_cell.angle_beta   90.00
_cell.angle_gamma   90.00
#
_symmetry.space_group_name_H-M   'P 1'
#
loop_
_entity.id
_entity.type
_entity.pdbx_description
1 polymer ?
#
loop_
_entity_poly.entity_id
_entity_poly.type
_entity_poly.pdbx_seq_one_letter_code
_entity_poly.pdbx_strand_id
1 'polypeptide(L)'
;MKNELPDKYSLIISSQMDIELRYGYVKFKSAVNPPIYIMICIDAMKKYFDEFKTFDEMIPELSMEYYNNLIVINQMPIEMLVAFKILVKFVTLREVVNITDVDEEINLLKLLCKLGNRQQIQEILNSFNIDCKTWVRLLDEDFDVKNFFCDRQKIQIYATVAYYAESNKAKCLSFYGIPYFENLSEYDIKYAEFGKTSYPQNRVFDKTSNSYYLIDIIGDKVLLYNRHNPIATNKNLRRNRLKSSSESSSESSSDEDTNDLNGGIIKLPTEIVQSQTIRNYTTNAVDVYFGNAVVPMLLVTSGPSLTRSWIFRDKYRSDYERLRLDSKVEPFYIYVENAAEEKFSKNHIYVPPVAEIFESLEGHSRAMKNMCDALNYIASKSSSNNR
;
A
#
# COMPACT_ATOMS: atom_id res chain seq x y z
N MET A 1 40.74 -48.62 -12.12
CA MET A 1 40.93 -47.47 -11.20
C MET A 1 39.56 -47.01 -10.75
N LYS A 2 39.22 -47.33 -9.50
CA LYS A 2 38.03 -46.82 -8.81
C LYS A 2 38.38 -45.41 -8.31
N ASN A 3 37.56 -44.42 -8.64
CA ASN A 3 37.61 -43.13 -7.95
C ASN A 3 36.34 -43.02 -7.12
N GLU A 4 36.55 -43.04 -5.81
CA GLU A 4 35.58 -42.93 -4.74
C GLU A 4 34.99 -41.49 -4.71
N LEU A 5 33.68 -41.39 -4.48
CA LEU A 5 33.04 -40.13 -4.12
C LEU A 5 33.50 -39.72 -2.71
N PRO A 6 33.67 -38.42 -2.43
CA PRO A 6 34.07 -37.96 -1.10
C PRO A 6 32.92 -38.07 -0.08
N ASP A 7 33.24 -38.72 1.05
CA ASP A 7 32.46 -39.04 2.25
C ASP A 7 31.93 -37.81 3.05
N LYS A 8 31.18 -36.92 2.41
CA LYS A 8 30.47 -35.83 3.12
C LYS A 8 28.94 -35.90 3.05
N TYR A 9 28.40 -36.99 2.51
CA TYR A 9 26.97 -37.16 2.25
C TYR A 9 26.26 -38.14 3.21
N SER A 10 26.99 -38.75 4.14
CA SER A 10 26.40 -39.65 5.14
C SER A 10 26.40 -38.98 6.51
N LEU A 11 25.38 -38.18 6.80
CA LEU A 11 24.81 -37.93 8.15
C LEU A 11 23.94 -36.66 8.10
N ILE A 12 22.68 -36.85 7.75
CA ILE A 12 21.45 -36.40 8.44
C ILE A 12 20.31 -37.08 7.66
N ILE A 13 20.10 -38.36 7.92
CA ILE A 13 18.83 -39.04 7.62
C ILE A 13 18.46 -39.76 8.91
N SER A 14 17.68 -39.09 9.75
CA SER A 14 16.90 -39.79 10.77
C SER A 14 15.45 -39.37 10.63
N SER A 15 14.64 -40.37 10.30
CA SER A 15 13.18 -40.44 10.32
C SER A 15 12.40 -39.48 9.41
N GLN A 16 12.13 -39.91 8.18
CA GLN A 16 10.85 -39.74 7.47
C GLN A 16 10.89 -40.61 6.20
N MET A 17 9.76 -41.22 5.85
CA MET A 17 9.51 -42.15 4.73
C MET A 17 10.50 -42.09 3.55
N ASP A 18 10.97 -43.25 3.09
CA ASP A 18 11.64 -43.43 1.79
C ASP A 18 10.69 -43.02 0.66
N ILE A 19 10.66 -41.72 0.37
CA ILE A 19 10.02 -41.18 -0.83
C ILE A 19 11.10 -41.25 -1.92
N GLU A 20 10.98 -42.22 -2.81
CA GLU A 20 11.83 -42.31 -3.99
C GLU A 20 11.64 -41.03 -4.83
N LEU A 21 12.66 -40.17 -4.87
CA LEU A 21 12.62 -38.91 -5.59
C LEU A 21 12.63 -39.17 -7.09
N ARG A 22 11.70 -38.55 -7.82
CA ARG A 22 11.59 -38.64 -9.27
C ARG A 22 12.48 -37.62 -9.95
N TYR A 23 13.17 -38.06 -11.00
CA TYR A 23 14.07 -37.24 -11.81
C TYR A 23 13.65 -37.24 -13.28
N GLY A 24 14.00 -36.16 -13.97
CA GLY A 24 13.86 -36.05 -15.42
C GLY A 24 14.70 -34.90 -15.97
N TYR A 25 14.51 -34.59 -17.25
CA TYR A 25 15.30 -33.58 -17.96
C TYR A 25 14.45 -32.41 -18.45
N VAL A 26 15.04 -31.22 -18.44
CA VAL A 26 14.58 -30.09 -19.25
C VAL A 26 15.54 -29.90 -20.41
N LYS A 27 14.98 -29.84 -21.62
CA LYS A 27 15.73 -29.75 -22.88
C LYS A 27 15.83 -28.30 -23.34
N PHE A 28 17.04 -27.86 -23.65
CA PHE A 28 17.33 -26.52 -24.16
C PHE A 28 17.73 -26.60 -25.63
N LYS A 29 16.95 -25.97 -26.51
CA LYS A 29 17.21 -25.98 -27.96
C LYS A 29 17.86 -24.67 -28.42
N SER A 30 18.81 -24.82 -29.33
CA SER A 30 19.40 -23.73 -30.12
C SER A 30 19.19 -24.04 -31.60
N ALA A 31 19.13 -23.02 -32.45
CA ALA A 31 19.11 -23.20 -33.90
C ALA A 31 20.45 -23.72 -34.45
N VAL A 32 21.56 -23.51 -33.74
CA VAL A 32 22.91 -23.73 -34.24
C VAL A 32 23.64 -24.87 -33.51
N ASN A 33 23.31 -25.09 -32.23
CA ASN A 33 24.00 -26.04 -31.37
C ASN A 33 23.13 -27.25 -31.01
N PRO A 34 23.74 -28.42 -30.71
CA PRO A 34 23.01 -29.56 -30.19
C PRO A 34 22.28 -29.21 -28.90
N PRO A 35 21.13 -29.85 -28.62
CA PRO A 35 20.35 -29.55 -27.43
C PRO A 35 21.12 -29.89 -26.16
N ILE A 36 20.94 -29.05 -25.14
CA ILE A 36 21.50 -29.29 -23.80
C ILE A 36 20.39 -29.82 -22.89
N TYR A 37 20.68 -30.86 -22.13
CA TYR A 37 19.74 -31.49 -21.20
C TYR A 37 20.18 -31.23 -19.77
N ILE A 38 19.30 -30.64 -18.95
CA ILE A 38 19.55 -30.39 -17.53
C ILE A 38 18.68 -31.33 -16.70
N MET A 39 19.33 -32.17 -15.91
CA MET A 39 18.64 -33.08 -14.98
C MET A 39 18.07 -32.30 -13.81
N ILE A 40 16.84 -32.61 -13.42
CA ILE A 40 16.13 -31.98 -12.31
C ILE A 40 15.46 -33.02 -11.42
N CYS A 41 15.35 -32.70 -10.12
CA CYS A 41 14.47 -33.41 -9.19
C CYS A 41 13.05 -32.84 -9.35
N ILE A 42 12.15 -33.63 -9.92
CA ILE A 42 10.78 -33.21 -10.25
C ILE A 42 10.02 -32.86 -8.97
N ASP A 43 10.17 -33.68 -7.93
CA ASP A 43 9.46 -33.49 -6.66
C ASP A 43 9.94 -32.23 -5.92
N ALA A 44 11.20 -31.81 -6.11
CA ALA A 44 11.69 -30.53 -5.61
C ALA A 44 11.07 -29.36 -6.39
N MET A 45 11.05 -29.43 -7.73
CA MET A 45 10.45 -28.40 -8.58
C MET A 45 8.97 -28.20 -8.30
N LYS A 46 8.21 -29.27 -8.04
CA LYS A 46 6.78 -29.22 -7.69
C LYS A 46 6.46 -28.45 -6.42
N LYS A 47 7.40 -28.33 -5.49
CA LYS A 47 7.20 -27.50 -4.29
C LYS A 47 7.11 -26.01 -4.64
N TYR A 48 7.74 -25.62 -5.74
CA TYR A 48 7.90 -24.22 -6.15
C TYR A 48 7.05 -23.82 -7.35
N PHE A 49 6.71 -24.77 -8.22
CA PHE A 49 6.11 -24.48 -9.51
C PHE A 49 4.97 -25.46 -9.83
N ASP A 50 3.77 -24.93 -10.01
CA ASP A 50 2.58 -25.73 -10.32
C ASP A 50 2.62 -26.31 -11.75
N GLU A 51 3.39 -25.71 -12.67
CA GLU A 51 3.62 -26.27 -14.02
C GLU A 51 4.21 -27.69 -13.95
N PHE A 52 5.02 -27.98 -12.93
CA PHE A 52 5.57 -29.33 -12.75
C PHE A 52 4.57 -30.28 -12.09
N LYS A 53 3.52 -29.79 -11.42
CA LYS A 53 2.42 -30.63 -10.89
C LYS A 53 1.49 -31.07 -12.00
N THR A 54 1.09 -30.15 -12.87
CA THR A 54 0.22 -30.42 -14.03
C THR A 54 0.84 -31.42 -15.01
N PHE A 55 2.17 -31.51 -15.05
CA PHE A 55 2.84 -32.56 -15.81
C PHE A 55 2.44 -33.97 -15.38
N ASP A 56 2.28 -34.26 -14.09
CA ASP A 56 1.86 -35.60 -13.62
C ASP A 56 0.48 -35.99 -14.14
N GLU A 57 -0.40 -35.00 -14.34
CA GLU A 57 -1.76 -35.18 -14.83
C GLU A 57 -1.78 -35.43 -16.35
N MET A 58 -0.82 -34.87 -17.10
CA MET A 58 -0.73 -34.98 -18.56
C MET A 58 0.11 -36.16 -19.08
N ILE A 59 0.91 -36.82 -18.22
CA ILE A 59 1.74 -37.98 -18.60
C ILE A 59 0.98 -39.08 -19.36
N PRO A 60 -0.25 -39.47 -18.97
CA PRO A 60 -0.94 -40.57 -19.64
C PRO A 60 -1.35 -40.28 -21.10
N GLU A 61 -1.40 -39.00 -21.51
CA GLU A 61 -2.06 -38.57 -22.74
C GLU A 61 -1.07 -38.08 -23.83
N LEU A 62 0.21 -37.89 -23.50
CA LEU A 62 1.20 -37.31 -24.41
C LEU A 62 2.30 -38.32 -24.81
N SER A 63 2.72 -38.27 -26.08
CA SER A 63 3.92 -38.98 -26.53
C SER A 63 5.16 -38.33 -25.91
N MET A 64 5.79 -39.02 -24.96
CA MET A 64 6.91 -38.48 -24.19
C MET A 64 8.27 -38.66 -24.89
N GLU A 65 9.09 -37.62 -24.88
CA GLU A 65 10.50 -37.70 -25.26
C GLU A 65 11.31 -38.23 -24.06
N TYR A 66 12.29 -39.10 -24.33
CA TYR A 66 13.19 -39.64 -23.30
C TYR A 66 14.65 -39.34 -23.66
N TYR A 67 15.46 -39.06 -22.64
CA TYR A 67 16.90 -38.90 -22.74
C TYR A 67 17.58 -39.67 -21.61
N ASN A 68 18.52 -40.56 -21.94
CA ASN A 68 19.18 -41.46 -20.99
C ASN A 68 18.19 -42.21 -20.06
N ASN A 69 17.12 -42.77 -20.65
CA ASN A 69 16.05 -43.51 -19.95
C ASN A 69 15.21 -42.68 -18.96
N LEU A 70 15.39 -41.36 -18.89
CA LEU A 70 14.54 -40.46 -18.11
C LEU A 70 13.71 -39.58 -19.03
N ILE A 71 12.55 -39.17 -18.53
CA ILE A 71 11.59 -38.36 -19.28
C ILE A 71 12.11 -36.93 -19.47
N VAL A 72 11.85 -36.35 -20.64
CA VAL A 72 12.03 -34.92 -20.91
C VAL A 72 10.71 -34.22 -20.62
N ILE A 73 10.72 -33.42 -19.55
CA ILE A 73 9.51 -32.85 -18.93
C ILE A 73 9.10 -31.54 -19.59
N ASN A 74 10.09 -30.76 -20.03
CA ASN A 74 9.86 -29.45 -20.61
C ASN A 74 10.95 -29.12 -21.63
N GLN A 75 10.65 -28.18 -22.52
CA GLN A 75 11.56 -27.67 -23.52
C GLN A 75 11.63 -26.14 -23.46
N MET A 76 12.85 -25.60 -23.47
CA MET A 76 13.12 -24.18 -23.36
C MET A 76 14.13 -23.72 -24.42
N PRO A 77 14.14 -22.42 -24.76
CA PRO A 77 15.15 -21.84 -25.64
C PRO A 77 16.50 -21.72 -24.90
N ILE A 78 17.62 -21.83 -25.60
CA ILE A 78 18.96 -21.93 -25.01
C ILE A 78 19.36 -20.70 -24.17
N GLU A 79 18.78 -19.54 -24.49
CA GLU A 79 18.98 -18.27 -23.81
C GLU A 79 18.52 -18.32 -22.34
N MET A 80 17.59 -19.22 -21.99
CA MET A 80 17.10 -19.40 -20.62
C MET A 80 17.96 -20.35 -19.78
N LEU A 81 19.03 -20.93 -20.36
CA LEU A 81 19.79 -22.01 -19.72
C LEU A 81 20.44 -21.58 -18.40
N VAL A 82 21.06 -20.40 -18.36
CA VAL A 82 21.78 -19.93 -17.17
C VAL A 82 20.78 -19.59 -16.07
N ALA A 83 19.78 -18.76 -16.36
CA ALA A 83 18.65 -18.49 -15.47
C ALA A 83 18.01 -19.78 -14.91
N PHE A 84 17.77 -20.79 -15.76
CA PHE A 84 17.21 -22.06 -15.32
C PHE A 84 18.13 -22.84 -14.39
N LYS A 85 19.45 -22.90 -14.67
CA LYS A 85 20.42 -23.56 -13.78
C LYS A 85 20.45 -22.90 -12.40
N ILE A 86 20.34 -21.58 -12.33
CA ILE A 86 20.28 -20.83 -11.07
C ILE A 86 19.01 -21.21 -10.30
N LEU A 87 17.88 -21.28 -11.00
CA LEU A 87 16.61 -21.71 -10.42
C LEU A 87 16.67 -23.14 -9.87
N VAL A 88 17.28 -24.06 -10.61
CA VAL A 88 17.46 -25.45 -10.17
C VAL A 88 18.32 -25.49 -8.90
N LYS A 89 19.43 -24.75 -8.84
CA LYS A 89 20.25 -24.65 -7.62
C LYS A 89 19.46 -24.10 -6.44
N PHE A 90 18.67 -23.04 -6.65
CA PHE A 90 17.83 -22.46 -5.60
C PHE A 90 16.82 -23.50 -5.06
N VAL A 91 16.11 -24.18 -5.95
CA VAL A 91 15.07 -25.15 -5.56
C VAL A 91 15.66 -26.38 -4.88
N THR A 92 16.79 -26.88 -5.38
CA THR A 92 17.37 -28.15 -4.89
C THR A 92 18.29 -27.97 -3.68
N LEU A 93 19.08 -26.90 -3.65
CA LEU A 93 20.12 -26.67 -2.64
C LEU A 93 19.84 -25.49 -1.72
N ARG A 94 18.79 -24.69 -1.99
CA ARG A 94 18.53 -23.41 -1.31
C ARG A 94 19.67 -22.40 -1.44
N GLU A 95 20.51 -22.59 -2.45
CA GLU A 95 21.63 -21.70 -2.73
C GLU A 95 21.14 -20.52 -3.58
N VAL A 96 21.36 -19.30 -3.08
CA VAL A 96 21.11 -18.07 -3.83
C VAL A 96 22.40 -17.70 -4.55
N VAL A 97 22.34 -17.65 -5.88
CA VAL A 97 23.45 -17.22 -6.72
C VAL A 97 23.21 -15.77 -7.13
N ASN A 98 24.16 -14.89 -6.85
CA ASN A 98 24.11 -13.52 -7.36
C ASN A 98 24.28 -13.53 -8.87
N ILE A 99 23.35 -12.86 -9.55
CA ILE A 99 23.40 -12.65 -10.99
C ILE A 99 23.96 -11.25 -11.19
N THR A 100 25.06 -11.13 -11.94
CA THR A 100 25.68 -9.83 -12.23
C THR A 100 25.32 -9.29 -13.60
N ASP A 101 24.79 -10.16 -14.46
CA ASP A 101 24.43 -9.83 -15.83
C ASP A 101 22.93 -9.50 -15.93
N VAL A 102 22.63 -8.34 -16.54
CA VAL A 102 21.28 -7.81 -16.65
C VAL A 102 20.39 -8.68 -17.54
N ASP A 103 20.93 -9.22 -18.64
CA ASP A 103 20.16 -10.09 -19.55
C ASP A 103 19.75 -11.40 -18.84
N GLU A 104 20.65 -11.95 -18.02
CA GLU A 104 20.34 -13.13 -17.22
C GLU A 104 19.33 -12.87 -16.11
N GLU A 105 19.33 -11.68 -15.48
CA GLU A 105 18.27 -11.32 -14.54
C GLU A 105 16.91 -11.16 -15.24
N ILE A 106 16.88 -10.55 -16.43
CA ILE A 106 15.64 -10.47 -17.24
C ILE A 106 15.15 -11.87 -17.60
N ASN A 107 16.05 -12.77 -18.01
CA ASN A 107 15.70 -14.16 -18.32
C ASN A 107 15.17 -14.91 -17.09
N LEU A 108 15.75 -14.68 -15.91
CA LEU A 108 15.22 -15.20 -14.64
C LEU A 108 13.78 -14.71 -14.40
N LEU A 109 13.53 -13.41 -14.56
CA LEU A 109 12.19 -12.84 -14.38
C LEU A 109 11.17 -13.42 -15.38
N LYS A 110 11.55 -13.55 -16.66
CA LYS A 110 10.71 -14.17 -17.71
C LYS A 110 10.41 -15.63 -17.37
N LEU A 111 11.41 -16.37 -16.91
CA LEU A 111 11.26 -17.76 -16.54
C LEU A 111 10.36 -17.93 -15.31
N LEU A 112 10.52 -17.10 -14.28
CA LEU A 112 9.64 -17.13 -13.10
C LEU A 112 8.17 -16.88 -13.46
N CYS A 113 7.91 -15.93 -14.35
CA CYS A 113 6.56 -15.62 -14.81
C CYS A 113 5.96 -16.75 -15.67
N LYS A 114 6.79 -17.50 -16.38
CA LYS A 114 6.34 -18.69 -17.12
C LYS A 114 5.98 -19.86 -16.19
N LEU A 115 6.82 -20.11 -15.19
CA LEU A 115 6.75 -21.32 -14.36
C LEU A 115 5.84 -21.19 -13.12
N GLY A 116 5.66 -19.97 -12.60
CA GLY A 116 5.10 -19.73 -11.28
C GLY A 116 3.87 -18.83 -11.28
N ASN A 117 3.02 -19.02 -10.27
CA ASN A 117 1.96 -18.08 -9.95
C ASN A 117 2.49 -16.90 -9.11
N ARG A 118 1.67 -15.85 -8.94
CA ARG A 118 2.05 -14.62 -8.20
C ARG A 118 2.64 -14.87 -6.81
N GLN A 119 2.11 -15.85 -6.07
CA GLN A 119 2.59 -16.16 -4.71
C GLN A 119 3.95 -16.87 -4.74
N GLN A 120 4.14 -17.81 -5.66
CA GLN A 120 5.42 -18.51 -5.87
C GLN A 120 6.52 -17.56 -6.33
N ILE A 121 6.21 -16.69 -7.29
CA ILE A 121 7.12 -15.65 -7.77
C ILE A 121 7.55 -14.75 -6.60
N GLN A 122 6.61 -14.37 -5.73
CA GLN A 122 6.92 -13.56 -4.56
C GLN A 122 7.86 -14.27 -3.58
N GLU A 123 7.61 -15.54 -3.26
CA GLU A 123 8.49 -16.30 -2.37
C GLU A 123 9.92 -16.39 -2.91
N ILE A 124 10.05 -16.65 -4.21
CA ILE A 124 11.36 -16.81 -4.86
C ILE A 124 12.06 -15.46 -4.97
N LEU A 125 11.41 -14.42 -5.49
CA LEU A 125 12.03 -13.11 -5.68
C LEU A 125 12.50 -12.46 -4.38
N ASN A 126 11.87 -12.75 -3.23
CA ASN A 126 12.36 -12.28 -1.94
C ASN A 126 13.76 -12.83 -1.58
N SER A 127 14.20 -13.91 -2.24
CA SER A 127 15.51 -14.51 -2.05
C SER A 127 16.56 -13.99 -3.03
N PHE A 128 16.17 -13.27 -4.08
CA PHE A 128 17.08 -12.73 -5.09
C PHE A 128 17.19 -11.21 -4.96
N ASN A 129 18.40 -10.69 -5.12
CA ASN A 129 18.62 -9.25 -5.23
C ASN A 129 18.76 -8.88 -6.69
N ILE A 130 17.70 -8.32 -7.29
CA ILE A 130 17.68 -7.92 -8.70
C ILE A 130 18.20 -6.48 -8.83
N ASP A 131 19.16 -6.25 -9.72
CA ASP A 131 19.77 -4.94 -9.93
C ASP A 131 18.74 -3.91 -10.44
N CYS A 132 18.90 -2.65 -10.03
CA CYS A 132 18.02 -1.58 -10.49
C CYS A 132 18.05 -1.40 -12.03
N LYS A 133 19.21 -1.61 -12.67
CA LYS A 133 19.34 -1.53 -14.12
C LYS A 133 18.47 -2.55 -14.84
N THR A 134 18.27 -3.72 -14.24
CA THR A 134 17.37 -4.75 -14.75
C THR A 134 15.93 -4.28 -14.72
N TRP A 135 15.46 -3.71 -13.62
CA TRP A 135 14.11 -3.14 -13.54
C TRP A 135 13.88 -2.02 -14.55
N VAL A 136 14.89 -1.16 -14.77
CA VAL A 136 14.83 -0.10 -15.77
C VAL A 136 14.79 -0.67 -17.19
N ARG A 137 15.65 -1.63 -17.52
CA ARG A 137 15.71 -2.24 -18.86
C ARG A 137 14.44 -3.05 -19.17
N LEU A 138 13.81 -3.65 -18.16
CA LEU A 138 12.55 -4.37 -18.33
C LEU A 138 11.43 -3.47 -18.87
N LEU A 139 11.48 -2.15 -18.63
CA LEU A 139 10.51 -1.19 -19.18
C LEU A 139 10.52 -1.09 -20.72
N ASP A 140 11.58 -1.58 -21.36
CA ASP A 140 11.75 -1.61 -22.82
C ASP A 140 11.49 -3.02 -23.41
N GLU A 141 11.22 -4.00 -22.55
CA GLU A 141 10.94 -5.38 -22.95
C GLU A 141 9.43 -5.61 -23.14
N ASP A 142 9.08 -6.49 -24.06
CA ASP A 142 7.70 -6.99 -24.20
C ASP A 142 7.40 -7.98 -23.07
N PHE A 143 7.01 -7.45 -21.91
CA PHE A 143 6.81 -8.21 -20.69
C PHE A 143 5.54 -7.76 -19.97
N ASP A 144 4.57 -8.67 -19.80
CA ASP A 144 3.29 -8.39 -19.12
C ASP A 144 3.42 -8.38 -17.59
N VAL A 145 4.11 -7.40 -17.02
CA VAL A 145 4.38 -7.38 -15.58
C VAL A 145 3.11 -7.24 -14.73
N LYS A 146 2.04 -6.66 -15.29
CA LYS A 146 0.84 -6.24 -14.54
C LYS A 146 0.18 -7.41 -13.83
N ASN A 147 0.27 -8.61 -14.39
CA ASN A 147 -0.41 -9.80 -13.89
C ASN A 147 0.46 -10.70 -13.00
N PHE A 148 1.79 -10.55 -13.04
CA PHE A 148 2.70 -11.47 -12.34
C PHE A 148 3.10 -11.02 -10.94
N PHE A 149 3.21 -9.72 -10.68
CA PHE A 149 3.65 -9.20 -9.38
C PHE A 149 2.48 -8.74 -8.51
N CYS A 150 2.60 -8.92 -7.20
CA CYS A 150 1.64 -8.35 -6.25
C CYS A 150 1.90 -6.85 -6.05
N ASP A 151 0.90 -6.11 -5.56
CA ASP A 151 0.99 -4.65 -5.43
C ASP A 151 2.19 -4.20 -4.59
N ARG A 152 2.52 -4.96 -3.54
CA ARG A 152 3.68 -4.67 -2.68
C ARG A 152 4.99 -4.72 -3.47
N GLN A 153 5.18 -5.75 -4.30
CA GLN A 153 6.37 -5.88 -5.14
C GLN A 153 6.43 -4.76 -6.17
N LYS A 154 5.30 -4.44 -6.82
CA LYS A 154 5.23 -3.34 -7.79
C LYS A 154 5.66 -2.01 -7.16
N ILE A 155 5.17 -1.71 -5.95
CA ILE A 155 5.56 -0.50 -5.21
C ILE A 155 7.05 -0.52 -4.85
N GLN A 156 7.60 -1.65 -4.37
CA GLN A 156 9.03 -1.75 -4.04
C GLN A 156 9.94 -1.59 -5.27
N ILE A 157 9.54 -2.16 -6.41
CA ILE A 157 10.24 -1.99 -7.68
C ILE A 157 10.19 -0.52 -8.11
N TYR A 158 9.02 0.12 -8.04
CA TYR A 158 8.89 1.54 -8.33
C TYR A 158 9.76 2.39 -7.40
N ALA A 159 9.78 2.13 -6.09
CA ALA A 159 10.63 2.83 -5.14
C ALA A 159 12.12 2.76 -5.54
N THR A 160 12.56 1.58 -5.94
CA THR A 160 13.93 1.33 -6.40
C THR A 160 14.22 2.11 -7.69
N VAL A 161 13.36 1.99 -8.71
CA VAL A 161 13.53 2.70 -9.98
C VAL A 161 13.47 4.22 -9.79
N ALA A 162 12.55 4.72 -8.95
CA ALA A 162 12.37 6.14 -8.70
C ALA A 162 13.58 6.77 -7.99
N TYR A 163 14.29 6.00 -7.18
CA TYR A 163 15.50 6.45 -6.48
C TYR A 163 16.73 6.51 -7.41
N TYR A 164 16.88 5.54 -8.32
CA TYR A 164 18.10 5.42 -9.14
C TYR A 164 17.94 5.93 -10.60
N ALA A 165 16.72 6.08 -11.12
CA ALA A 165 16.43 6.41 -12.51
C ALA A 165 15.22 7.36 -12.66
N GLU A 166 15.41 8.62 -12.26
CA GLU A 166 14.33 9.62 -12.19
C GLU A 166 13.53 9.83 -13.48
N SER A 167 14.17 9.71 -14.65
CA SER A 167 13.53 9.95 -15.95
C SER A 167 12.43 8.95 -16.33
N ASN A 168 12.30 7.84 -15.59
CA ASN A 168 11.42 6.73 -15.96
C ASN A 168 10.19 6.56 -15.05
N LYS A 169 9.91 7.47 -14.11
CA LYS A 169 8.84 7.32 -13.09
C LYS A 169 7.45 7.07 -13.68
N ALA A 170 6.95 7.94 -14.56
CA ALA A 170 5.60 7.80 -15.14
C ALA A 170 5.49 6.55 -16.05
N LYS A 171 6.53 6.26 -16.84
CA LYS A 171 6.62 5.05 -17.66
C LYS A 171 6.56 3.80 -16.79
N CYS A 172 7.31 3.78 -15.68
CA CYS A 172 7.32 2.71 -14.70
C CYS A 172 5.93 2.48 -14.09
N LEU A 173 5.26 3.53 -13.60
CA LEU A 173 3.91 3.42 -13.04
C LEU A 173 2.91 2.83 -14.04
N SER A 174 2.95 3.27 -15.29
CA SER A 174 2.10 2.75 -16.36
C SER A 174 2.42 1.29 -16.72
N PHE A 175 3.71 0.93 -16.79
CA PHE A 175 4.19 -0.42 -17.11
C PHE A 175 3.79 -1.44 -16.04
N TYR A 176 4.00 -1.13 -14.76
CA TYR A 176 3.59 -2.00 -13.65
C TYR A 176 2.08 -1.93 -13.34
N GLY A 177 1.37 -0.96 -13.93
CA GLY A 177 -0.06 -0.74 -13.73
C GLY A 177 -0.38 -0.30 -12.30
N ILE A 178 0.47 0.55 -11.72
CA ILE A 178 0.30 1.10 -10.37
C ILE A 178 -0.53 2.39 -10.51
N PRO A 179 -1.75 2.45 -9.96
CA PRO A 179 -2.53 3.68 -9.96
C PRO A 179 -1.90 4.70 -9.01
N TYR A 180 -1.92 5.99 -9.37
CA TYR A 180 -1.28 7.03 -8.56
C TYR A 180 -1.96 8.38 -8.72
N PHE A 181 -1.65 9.32 -7.84
CA PHE A 181 -1.92 10.75 -8.02
C PHE A 181 -0.71 11.58 -7.58
N GLU A 182 -0.68 12.85 -7.99
CA GLU A 182 0.38 13.79 -7.64
C GLU A 182 0.30 14.15 -6.15
N ASN A 183 1.41 14.14 -5.42
CA ASN A 183 1.44 14.50 -4.00
C ASN A 183 1.48 16.02 -3.82
N LEU A 184 0.35 16.69 -4.05
CA LEU A 184 0.24 18.14 -3.88
C LEU A 184 0.25 18.52 -2.39
N SER A 185 0.83 19.67 -2.08
CA SER A 185 0.93 20.19 -0.70
C SER A 185 -0.43 20.42 -0.04
N GLU A 186 -1.49 20.62 -0.83
CA GLU A 186 -2.86 20.84 -0.34
C GLU A 186 -3.52 19.59 0.25
N TYR A 187 -2.99 18.40 0.00
CA TYR A 187 -3.57 17.15 0.52
C TYR A 187 -3.16 16.84 1.97
N ASP A 188 -2.09 17.46 2.47
CA ASP A 188 -1.58 17.32 3.85
C ASP A 188 -1.65 15.89 4.40
N ILE A 189 -1.06 14.93 3.67
CA ILE A 189 -1.19 13.50 3.97
C ILE A 189 -0.31 13.12 5.17
N LYS A 190 -0.89 13.11 6.38
CA LYS A 190 -0.16 12.84 7.64
C LYS A 190 0.05 11.36 8.00
N TYR A 191 -0.72 10.44 7.41
CA TYR A 191 -0.79 9.03 7.84
C TYR A 191 -0.49 8.01 6.73
N ALA A 192 0.36 8.36 5.77
CA ALA A 192 0.82 7.43 4.75
C ALA A 192 2.23 6.94 5.11
N GLU A 193 2.31 5.72 5.64
CA GLU A 193 3.56 5.01 5.87
C GLU A 193 3.47 3.66 5.17
N PHE A 194 4.51 3.28 4.42
CA PHE A 194 4.53 2.01 3.70
C PHE A 194 4.27 0.83 4.65
N GLY A 195 3.24 0.04 4.32
CA GLY A 195 2.90 -1.15 5.08
C GLY A 195 2.21 -0.88 6.42
N LYS A 196 1.87 0.37 6.74
CA LYS A 196 1.02 0.68 7.89
C LYS A 196 -0.37 0.09 7.65
N THR A 197 -0.76 -0.83 8.52
CA THR A 197 -2.07 -1.49 8.51
C THR A 197 -2.96 -1.03 9.66
N SER A 198 -2.43 -0.19 10.54
CA SER A 198 -3.13 0.32 11.72
C SER A 198 -3.83 1.64 11.44
N TYR A 199 -5.00 1.80 12.06
CA TYR A 199 -5.75 3.04 12.03
C TYR A 199 -5.28 4.03 13.12
N PRO A 200 -5.38 5.35 12.91
CA PRO A 200 -5.93 6.03 11.72
C PRO A 200 -4.99 5.97 10.50
N GLN A 201 -5.59 5.97 9.31
CA GLN A 201 -4.88 5.91 8.03
C GLN A 201 -5.57 6.77 6.95
N ASN A 202 -4.78 7.25 6.00
CA ASN A 202 -5.30 7.86 4.77
C ASN A 202 -5.50 6.76 3.71
N ARG A 203 -6.58 6.87 2.94
CA ARG A 203 -7.00 5.94 1.88
C ARG A 203 -7.59 6.72 0.72
N VAL A 204 -7.75 6.06 -0.42
CA VAL A 204 -8.55 6.59 -1.54
C VAL A 204 -9.80 5.76 -1.69
N PHE A 205 -10.95 6.42 -1.83
CA PHE A 205 -12.24 5.78 -2.09
C PHE A 205 -12.67 6.02 -3.53
N ASP A 206 -12.86 4.92 -4.26
CA ASP A 206 -13.47 4.91 -5.58
C ASP A 206 -14.99 4.73 -5.43
N LYS A 207 -15.72 5.79 -5.73
CA LYS A 207 -17.19 5.80 -5.72
C LYS A 207 -17.78 4.84 -6.73
N THR A 208 -17.17 4.72 -7.91
CA THR A 208 -17.69 3.93 -9.04
C THR A 208 -17.68 2.47 -8.69
N SER A 209 -16.56 2.00 -8.13
CA SER A 209 -16.41 0.61 -7.77
C SER A 209 -16.77 0.27 -6.33
N ASN A 210 -17.13 1.29 -5.54
CA ASN A 210 -17.34 1.21 -4.09
C ASN A 210 -16.18 0.45 -3.41
N SER A 211 -14.94 0.86 -3.69
CA SER A 211 -13.74 0.21 -3.16
C SER A 211 -12.81 1.23 -2.51
N TYR A 212 -12.05 0.77 -1.52
CA TYR A 212 -10.96 1.54 -0.92
C TYR A 212 -9.61 1.03 -1.41
N TYR A 213 -8.69 1.96 -1.60
CA TYR A 213 -7.28 1.72 -1.84
C TYR A 213 -6.49 2.22 -0.63
N LEU A 214 -5.48 1.46 -0.24
CA LEU A 214 -4.42 1.96 0.63
C LEU A 214 -3.50 2.87 -0.20
N ILE A 215 -2.77 3.76 0.47
CA ILE A 215 -1.84 4.68 -0.20
C ILE A 215 -0.44 4.59 0.36
N ASP A 216 0.55 4.83 -0.49
CA ASP A 216 1.95 5.00 -0.13
C ASP A 216 2.53 6.24 -0.81
N ILE A 217 3.48 6.93 -0.17
CA ILE A 217 4.10 8.15 -0.70
C ILE A 217 5.52 7.84 -1.11
N ILE A 218 5.82 8.03 -2.40
CA ILE A 218 7.17 7.88 -2.93
C ILE A 218 7.50 9.12 -3.74
N GLY A 219 8.32 9.99 -3.14
CA GLY A 219 8.69 11.29 -3.70
C GLY A 219 7.46 12.20 -3.83
N ASP A 220 7.23 12.68 -5.05
CA ASP A 220 6.14 13.56 -5.45
C ASP A 220 4.87 12.79 -5.86
N LYS A 221 4.82 11.47 -5.66
CA LYS A 221 3.71 10.60 -6.09
C LYS A 221 3.08 9.88 -4.91
N VAL A 222 1.76 9.75 -4.94
CA VAL A 222 0.99 8.91 -4.02
C VAL A 222 0.45 7.71 -4.79
N LEU A 223 0.89 6.52 -4.41
CA LEU A 223 0.58 5.26 -5.08
C LEU A 223 -0.57 4.56 -4.39
N LEU A 224 -1.49 3.98 -5.16
CA LEU A 224 -2.64 3.23 -4.65
C LEU A 224 -2.37 1.73 -4.75
N TYR A 225 -2.76 1.00 -3.70
CA TYR A 225 -2.62 -0.45 -3.66
C TYR A 225 -3.69 -1.14 -2.82
N ASN A 226 -3.73 -2.47 -2.91
CA ASN A 226 -4.58 -3.34 -2.10
C ASN A 226 -6.05 -2.88 -2.12
N ARG A 227 -6.59 -2.80 -3.34
CA ARG A 227 -8.01 -2.49 -3.55
C ARG A 227 -8.86 -3.51 -2.79
N HIS A 228 -9.74 -3.01 -1.93
CA HIS A 228 -10.67 -3.85 -1.18
C HIS A 228 -12.06 -3.24 -1.14
N ASN A 229 -13.07 -4.10 -1.10
CA ASN A 229 -14.44 -3.66 -0.93
C ASN A 229 -14.76 -3.53 0.56
N PRO A 230 -15.44 -2.45 0.98
CA PRO A 230 -15.84 -2.26 2.35
C PRO A 230 -16.84 -3.34 2.76
N ILE A 231 -16.64 -3.94 3.94
CA ILE A 231 -17.70 -4.71 4.60
C ILE A 231 -18.60 -3.69 5.31
N ALA A 232 -19.68 -3.30 4.64
CA ALA A 232 -20.62 -2.34 5.18
C ALA A 232 -21.26 -2.87 6.48
N THR A 233 -21.32 -2.02 7.52
CA THR A 233 -22.14 -2.33 8.69
C THR A 233 -23.61 -2.32 8.27
N ASN A 234 -24.25 -3.49 8.15
CA ASN A 234 -25.69 -3.56 8.00
C ASN A 234 -26.36 -2.83 9.18
N LYS A 235 -26.96 -1.65 8.94
CA LYS A 235 -27.67 -0.84 9.96
C LYS A 235 -28.69 -1.69 10.75
N ASN A 236 -29.23 -2.75 10.15
CA ASN A 236 -30.21 -3.64 10.76
C ASN A 236 -29.65 -4.62 11.80
N LEU A 237 -28.35 -4.92 11.82
CA LEU A 237 -27.75 -5.81 12.82
C LEU A 237 -27.49 -5.12 14.17
N ARG A 238 -27.42 -3.78 14.21
CA ARG A 238 -27.25 -3.01 15.46
C ARG A 238 -28.55 -2.84 16.26
N ARG A 239 -29.73 -2.81 15.62
CA ARG A 239 -31.02 -2.69 16.35
C ARG A 239 -31.31 -3.90 17.25
N ASN A 240 -30.79 -5.07 16.92
CA ASN A 240 -30.98 -6.28 17.73
C ASN A 240 -29.95 -6.47 18.86
N ARG A 241 -28.89 -5.64 18.94
CA ARG A 241 -27.87 -5.72 20.00
C ARG A 241 -27.88 -4.53 20.98
N LEU A 242 -28.49 -3.41 20.63
CA LEU A 242 -28.61 -2.21 21.49
C LEU A 242 -30.04 -2.04 22.02
N LYS A 243 -30.55 -3.02 22.77
CA LYS A 243 -31.71 -2.85 23.67
C LYS A 243 -31.32 -2.81 25.15
N SER A 244 -30.04 -2.66 25.47
CA SER A 244 -29.56 -2.57 26.85
C SER A 244 -28.44 -1.55 26.98
N SER A 245 -28.78 -0.27 26.86
CA SER A 245 -28.19 0.86 27.61
C SER A 245 -28.67 2.14 26.97
N SER A 246 -29.44 2.88 27.75
CA SER A 246 -29.75 4.29 27.57
C SER A 246 -28.48 5.12 27.43
N GLU A 247 -28.38 5.92 26.37
CA GLU A 247 -28.03 7.34 26.48
C GLU A 247 -28.26 8.10 25.15
N SER A 248 -29.02 9.19 25.28
CA SER A 248 -29.14 10.42 24.48
C SER A 248 -28.90 10.41 22.96
N SER A 249 -30.01 10.68 22.28
CA SER A 249 -30.19 11.20 20.94
C SER A 249 -29.30 12.39 20.53
N SER A 250 -28.63 12.29 19.38
CA SER A 250 -28.82 13.17 18.20
C SER A 250 -27.78 12.85 17.11
N GLU A 251 -27.87 11.68 16.48
CA GLU A 251 -27.30 11.51 15.13
C GLU A 251 -28.41 11.82 14.13
N SER A 252 -28.66 13.11 13.89
CA SER A 252 -29.53 13.56 12.81
C SER A 252 -28.91 13.15 11.47
N SER A 253 -29.71 12.40 10.72
CA SER A 253 -29.51 12.05 9.33
C SER A 253 -29.28 13.29 8.47
N SER A 254 -28.13 13.34 7.79
CA SER A 254 -27.99 14.06 6.53
C SER A 254 -27.30 13.13 5.55
N ASP A 255 -28.10 12.20 5.01
CA ASP A 255 -27.89 11.65 3.68
C ASP A 255 -28.26 12.78 2.71
N GLU A 256 -27.37 13.74 2.49
CA GLU A 256 -27.53 14.72 1.41
C GLU A 256 -26.42 14.54 0.39
N ASP A 257 -26.86 14.15 -0.81
CA ASP A 257 -26.16 14.25 -2.09
C ASP A 257 -25.74 15.71 -2.33
N THR A 258 -24.64 16.13 -1.73
CA THR A 258 -24.00 17.41 -2.02
C THR A 258 -22.88 17.16 -3.01
N ASN A 259 -23.19 17.44 -4.29
CA ASN A 259 -22.26 17.41 -5.41
C ASN A 259 -21.14 18.49 -5.33
N ASP A 260 -21.06 19.24 -4.22
CA ASP A 260 -19.98 20.20 -3.95
C ASP A 260 -18.87 19.55 -3.11
N LEU A 261 -17.95 18.88 -3.79
CA LEU A 261 -16.73 18.32 -3.20
C LEU A 261 -15.71 19.39 -2.80
N ASN A 262 -15.95 20.66 -3.09
CA ASN A 262 -15.00 21.76 -2.88
C ASN A 262 -14.99 22.36 -1.45
N GLY A 263 -15.68 21.76 -0.47
CA GLY A 263 -15.64 22.29 0.91
C GLY A 263 -16.13 21.38 2.05
N GLY A 264 -16.78 20.26 1.76
CA GLY A 264 -17.40 19.42 2.79
C GLY A 264 -16.51 18.28 3.31
N ILE A 265 -16.39 18.16 4.64
CA ILE A 265 -15.96 16.89 5.28
C ILE A 265 -17.19 15.97 5.32
N ILE A 266 -17.28 15.05 4.37
CA ILE A 266 -18.40 14.12 4.21
C ILE A 266 -18.08 12.84 4.97
N LYS A 267 -18.99 12.41 5.85
CA LYS A 267 -18.89 11.12 6.54
C LYS A 267 -19.36 10.02 5.58
N LEU A 268 -18.45 9.14 5.19
CA LEU A 268 -18.77 7.97 4.37
C LEU A 268 -19.31 6.82 5.25
N PRO A 269 -19.92 5.78 4.64
CA PRO A 269 -20.39 4.61 5.38
C PRO A 269 -19.31 3.99 6.24
N THR A 270 -19.73 3.54 7.42
CA THR A 270 -18.88 2.85 8.39
C THR A 270 -18.55 1.43 7.89
N GLU A 271 -17.29 1.04 8.04
CA GLU A 271 -16.77 -0.28 7.69
C GLU A 271 -16.51 -1.14 8.92
N ILE A 272 -16.54 -2.47 8.75
CA ILE A 272 -15.95 -3.41 9.70
C ILE A 272 -14.65 -3.96 9.11
N VAL A 273 -13.52 -3.67 9.77
CA VAL A 273 -12.20 -4.19 9.39
C VAL A 273 -11.61 -4.87 10.62
N GLN A 274 -11.26 -6.16 10.51
CA GLN A 274 -10.69 -6.95 11.62
C GLN A 274 -11.49 -6.83 12.94
N SER A 275 -12.82 -6.94 12.84
CA SER A 275 -13.77 -6.80 13.97
C SER A 275 -13.84 -5.40 14.60
N GLN A 276 -13.16 -4.40 14.03
CA GLN A 276 -13.23 -3.01 14.48
C GLN A 276 -14.16 -2.19 13.58
N THR A 277 -14.95 -1.30 14.19
CA THR A 277 -15.78 -0.33 13.47
C THR A 277 -14.90 0.84 13.01
N ILE A 278 -14.80 1.05 11.71
CA ILE A 278 -13.97 2.10 11.08
C ILE A 278 -14.88 3.19 10.53
N ARG A 279 -14.64 4.44 10.96
CA ARG A 279 -15.31 5.63 10.45
C ARG A 279 -14.47 6.25 9.35
N ASN A 280 -15.14 6.81 8.35
CA ASN A 280 -14.52 7.31 7.13
C ASN A 280 -14.98 8.74 6.86
N TYR A 281 -14.04 9.63 6.60
CA TYR A 281 -14.33 11.02 6.29
C TYR A 281 -13.55 11.47 5.06
N THR A 282 -14.25 12.07 4.10
CA THR A 282 -13.61 12.65 2.93
C THR A 282 -12.84 13.90 3.34
N THR A 283 -11.63 14.04 2.82
CA THR A 283 -10.81 15.23 3.02
C THR A 283 -10.75 16.04 1.74
N ASN A 284 -10.39 15.41 0.61
CA ASN A 284 -10.23 16.06 -0.69
C ASN A 284 -10.75 15.17 -1.83
N ALA A 285 -10.93 15.76 -3.02
CA ALA A 285 -11.00 15.03 -4.27
C ALA A 285 -9.58 14.93 -4.88
N VAL A 286 -9.27 13.82 -5.54
CA VAL A 286 -7.98 13.57 -6.17
C VAL A 286 -8.18 12.97 -7.56
N ASP A 287 -7.37 13.40 -8.52
CA ASP A 287 -7.35 12.84 -9.87
C ASP A 287 -6.35 11.69 -9.93
N VAL A 288 -6.86 10.46 -10.00
CA VAL A 288 -6.05 9.24 -9.99
C VAL A 288 -5.79 8.77 -11.41
N TYR A 289 -4.51 8.59 -11.74
CA TYR A 289 -4.04 8.09 -13.01
C TYR A 289 -4.02 6.55 -13.03
N PHE A 290 -4.72 5.98 -14.01
CA PHE A 290 -4.74 4.55 -14.35
C PHE A 290 -4.19 4.36 -15.77
N GLY A 291 -2.87 4.32 -15.91
CA GLY A 291 -2.23 4.28 -17.22
C GLY A 291 -2.62 5.50 -18.06
N ASN A 292 -3.50 5.33 -19.04
CA ASN A 292 -3.95 6.38 -19.95
C ASN A 292 -5.29 7.04 -19.54
N ALA A 293 -5.90 6.60 -18.44
CA ALA A 293 -7.15 7.15 -17.93
C ALA A 293 -6.91 7.95 -16.65
N VAL A 294 -7.71 9.00 -16.44
CA VAL A 294 -7.76 9.75 -15.18
C VAL A 294 -9.15 9.56 -14.60
N VAL A 295 -9.22 9.14 -13.33
CA VAL A 295 -10.46 8.86 -12.62
C VAL A 295 -10.50 9.71 -11.36
N PRO A 296 -11.49 10.61 -11.20
CA PRO A 296 -11.64 11.39 -9.98
C PRO A 296 -12.09 10.47 -8.84
N MET A 297 -11.37 10.51 -7.73
CA MET A 297 -11.63 9.72 -6.52
C MET A 297 -11.60 10.61 -5.28
N LEU A 298 -11.92 10.04 -4.11
CA LEU A 298 -11.93 10.77 -2.85
C LEU A 298 -10.76 10.35 -1.97
N LEU A 299 -10.00 11.33 -1.48
CA LEU A 299 -9.09 11.11 -0.36
C LEU A 299 -9.92 11.00 0.92
N VAL A 300 -9.64 9.96 1.71
CA VAL A 300 -10.40 9.61 2.91
C VAL A 300 -9.46 9.38 4.06
N THR A 301 -9.75 9.98 5.21
CA THR A 301 -9.12 9.62 6.48
C THR A 301 -10.05 8.67 7.23
N SER A 302 -9.49 7.53 7.63
CA SER A 302 -10.23 6.42 8.21
C SER A 302 -9.70 6.08 9.59
N GLY A 303 -10.59 5.68 10.50
CA GLY A 303 -10.20 5.25 11.84
C GLY A 303 -11.36 5.06 12.83
N PRO A 304 -11.14 4.31 13.92
CA PRO A 304 -12.19 3.90 14.85
C PRO A 304 -12.70 5.05 15.73
N SER A 305 -11.79 5.94 16.13
CA SER A 305 -12.07 7.06 17.04
C SER A 305 -12.23 8.40 16.31
N LEU A 306 -12.26 8.39 14.98
CA LEU A 306 -12.37 9.62 14.21
C LEU A 306 -13.74 10.28 14.42
N THR A 307 -13.70 11.58 14.70
CA THR A 307 -14.87 12.44 14.78
C THR A 307 -14.77 13.50 13.70
N ARG A 308 -15.93 14.03 13.30
CA ARG A 308 -16.00 15.10 12.31
C ARG A 308 -15.23 16.35 12.77
N SER A 309 -15.38 16.68 14.06
CA SER A 309 -14.61 17.67 14.80
C SER A 309 -13.10 17.53 14.62
N TRP A 310 -12.58 16.33 14.85
CA TRP A 310 -11.15 16.08 14.76
C TRP A 310 -10.63 16.28 13.33
N ILE A 311 -11.36 15.78 12.33
CA ILE A 311 -10.99 15.97 10.90
C ILE A 311 -11.05 17.43 10.50
N PHE A 312 -12.04 18.17 11.01
CA PHE A 312 -12.18 19.60 10.77
C PHE A 312 -10.96 20.38 11.27
N ARG A 313 -10.58 20.17 12.53
CA ARG A 313 -9.41 20.82 13.12
C ARG A 313 -8.13 20.47 12.38
N ASP A 314 -8.00 19.23 11.94
CA ASP A 314 -6.81 18.78 11.23
C ASP A 314 -6.70 19.38 9.82
N LYS A 315 -7.80 19.38 9.04
CA LYS A 315 -7.84 19.90 7.67
C LYS A 315 -7.59 21.42 7.60
N TYR A 316 -8.19 22.17 8.52
CA TYR A 316 -8.15 23.64 8.47
C TYR A 316 -7.08 24.25 9.39
N ARG A 317 -6.23 23.42 10.03
CA ARG A 317 -5.17 23.87 10.95
C ARG A 317 -4.32 25.00 10.36
N SER A 318 -3.84 24.81 9.12
CA SER A 318 -2.96 25.78 8.46
C SER A 318 -3.61 27.14 8.24
N ASP A 319 -4.92 27.18 7.95
CA ASP A 319 -5.65 28.44 7.80
C ASP A 319 -5.69 29.20 9.13
N TYR A 320 -5.90 28.48 10.23
CA TYR A 320 -5.85 29.09 11.55
C TYR A 320 -4.42 29.45 12.00
N GLU A 321 -3.40 28.67 11.63
CA GLU A 321 -1.99 28.98 11.93
C GLU A 321 -1.48 30.20 11.16
N ARG A 322 -1.93 30.45 9.92
CA ARG A 322 -1.58 31.66 9.16
C ARG A 322 -2.06 32.95 9.82
N LEU A 323 -3.16 32.87 10.56
CA LEU A 323 -3.71 34.00 11.32
C LEU A 323 -2.93 34.31 12.61
N ARG A 324 -1.91 33.50 12.94
CA ARG A 324 -1.04 33.65 14.12
C ARG A 324 -0.02 34.79 14.01
N LEU A 325 0.06 35.48 12.87
CA LEU A 325 1.22 36.32 12.53
C LEU A 325 1.49 37.53 13.45
N ASP A 326 0.65 37.86 14.44
CA ASP A 326 0.95 39.00 15.33
C ASP A 326 0.67 38.86 16.84
N SER A 327 0.16 37.75 17.37
CA SER A 327 -0.16 37.72 18.81
C SER A 327 0.16 36.43 19.56
N LYS A 328 0.82 36.61 20.72
CA LYS A 328 1.17 35.60 21.71
C LYS A 328 -0.07 35.12 22.49
N VAL A 329 -1.12 34.65 21.84
CA VAL A 329 -2.39 34.33 22.53
C VAL A 329 -3.04 33.02 22.09
N GLU A 330 -2.43 31.92 22.55
CA GLU A 330 -2.91 30.54 22.41
C GLU A 330 -4.36 30.29 22.90
N PRO A 331 -4.88 30.95 23.97
CA PRO A 331 -6.25 30.71 24.43
C PRO A 331 -7.37 31.23 23.49
N PHE A 332 -7.12 32.27 22.69
CA PHE A 332 -8.15 32.89 21.83
C PHE A 332 -8.37 32.13 20.52
N TYR A 333 -7.31 31.50 20.01
CA TYR A 333 -7.37 30.59 18.89
C TYR A 333 -8.38 29.46 19.14
N ILE A 334 -8.35 28.87 20.34
CA ILE A 334 -9.24 27.76 20.73
C ILE A 334 -10.71 28.21 20.65
N TYR A 335 -11.02 29.46 21.00
CA TYR A 335 -12.39 29.99 20.93
C TYR A 335 -12.87 30.14 19.48
N VAL A 336 -12.02 30.70 18.60
CA VAL A 336 -12.38 30.89 17.18
C VAL A 336 -12.47 29.55 16.45
N GLU A 337 -11.54 28.63 16.72
CA GLU A 337 -11.59 27.26 16.20
C GLU A 337 -12.87 26.54 16.65
N ASN A 338 -13.21 26.59 17.95
CA ASN A 338 -14.44 25.97 18.47
C ASN A 338 -15.70 26.61 17.86
N ALA A 339 -15.75 27.93 17.66
CA ALA A 339 -16.89 28.60 17.05
C ALA A 339 -17.05 28.25 15.57
N ALA A 340 -15.95 28.14 14.84
CA ALA A 340 -15.94 27.69 13.45
C ALA A 340 -16.34 26.21 13.34
N GLU A 341 -15.86 25.36 14.25
CA GLU A 341 -16.23 23.96 14.35
C GLU A 341 -17.72 23.77 14.70
N GLU A 342 -18.26 24.58 15.60
CA GLU A 342 -19.68 24.55 15.95
C GLU A 342 -20.56 24.94 14.76
N LYS A 343 -20.18 26.00 14.04
CA LYS A 343 -20.86 26.40 12.79
C LYS A 343 -20.75 25.31 11.72
N PHE A 344 -19.58 24.70 11.55
CA PHE A 344 -19.36 23.60 10.62
C PHE A 344 -20.18 22.35 11.00
N SER A 345 -20.26 22.04 12.29
CA SER A 345 -21.03 20.90 12.79
C SER A 345 -22.53 21.07 12.56
N LYS A 346 -23.03 22.31 12.62
CA LYS A 346 -24.43 22.65 12.35
C LYS A 346 -24.76 22.74 10.86
N ASN A 347 -23.88 23.35 10.07
CA ASN A 347 -24.21 23.78 8.71
C ASN A 347 -23.38 23.09 7.61
N HIS A 348 -22.37 22.29 7.97
CA HIS A 348 -21.42 21.62 7.06
C HIS A 348 -20.62 22.57 6.14
N ILE A 349 -20.63 23.86 6.43
CA ILE A 349 -19.92 24.89 5.69
C ILE A 349 -18.74 25.37 6.53
N TYR A 350 -17.53 25.27 5.99
CA TYR A 350 -16.38 25.94 6.57
C TYR A 350 -16.43 27.41 6.18
N VAL A 351 -16.38 28.29 7.19
CA VAL A 351 -16.24 29.73 6.99
C VAL A 351 -14.89 30.10 7.58
N PRO A 352 -13.88 30.44 6.75
CA PRO A 352 -12.60 30.90 7.24
C PRO A 352 -12.80 32.11 8.17
N PRO A 353 -12.16 32.13 9.35
CA PRO A 353 -12.26 33.29 10.21
C PRO A 353 -11.54 34.49 9.57
N VAL A 354 -12.21 35.64 9.55
CA VAL A 354 -11.67 36.90 8.97
C VAL A 354 -10.80 37.61 10.01
N ALA A 355 -9.72 38.29 9.58
CA ALA A 355 -8.77 38.96 10.49
C ALA A 355 -9.45 39.91 11.50
N GLU A 356 -10.50 40.63 11.08
CA GLU A 356 -11.28 41.56 11.91
C GLU A 356 -11.95 40.88 13.14
N ILE A 357 -12.29 39.59 13.03
CA ILE A 357 -12.87 38.82 14.15
C ILE A 357 -11.85 38.69 15.29
N PHE A 358 -10.57 38.53 14.95
CA PHE A 358 -9.49 38.44 15.93
C PHE A 358 -9.18 39.81 16.55
N GLU A 359 -9.14 40.88 15.76
CA GLU A 359 -8.91 42.24 16.27
C GLU A 359 -9.99 42.68 17.27
N SER A 360 -11.26 42.39 16.96
CA SER A 360 -12.40 42.64 17.86
C SER A 360 -12.27 41.85 19.17
N LEU A 361 -11.91 40.57 19.10
CA LEU A 361 -11.77 39.70 20.27
C LEU A 361 -10.53 40.02 21.11
N GLU A 362 -9.42 40.44 20.49
CA GLU A 362 -8.24 40.96 21.19
C GLU A 362 -8.54 42.27 21.92
N GLY A 363 -9.33 43.17 21.31
CA GLY A 363 -9.83 44.37 21.97
C GLY A 363 -10.64 44.06 23.23
N HIS A 364 -11.55 43.08 23.14
CA HIS A 364 -12.34 42.60 24.28
C HIS A 364 -11.47 41.93 25.37
N SER A 365 -10.51 41.09 24.96
CA SER A 365 -9.55 40.46 25.87
C SER A 365 -8.70 41.46 26.65
N ARG A 366 -8.16 42.47 25.94
CA ARG A 366 -7.35 43.55 26.51
C ARG A 366 -8.19 44.39 27.47
N ALA A 367 -9.43 44.69 27.13
CA ALA A 367 -10.37 45.37 28.01
C ALA A 367 -10.68 44.56 29.29
N MET A 368 -10.89 43.25 29.15
CA MET A 368 -11.21 42.36 30.27
C MET A 368 -10.02 42.15 31.21
N LYS A 369 -8.80 41.99 30.66
CA LYS A 369 -7.56 41.96 31.44
C LYS A 369 -7.33 43.27 32.19
N ASN A 370 -7.48 44.41 31.52
CA ASN A 370 -7.37 45.72 32.15
C ASN A 370 -8.39 45.90 33.28
N MET A 371 -9.59 45.36 33.12
CA MET A 371 -10.63 45.39 34.15
C MET A 371 -10.26 44.52 35.37
N CYS A 372 -9.75 43.31 35.14
CA CYS A 372 -9.24 42.44 36.21
C CYS A 372 -8.05 43.05 36.96
N ASP A 373 -7.10 43.65 36.23
CA ASP A 373 -5.94 44.32 36.81
C ASP A 373 -6.36 45.55 37.63
N ALA A 374 -7.34 46.31 37.15
CA ALA A 374 -7.93 47.43 37.88
C ALA A 374 -8.65 46.96 39.16
N LEU A 375 -9.42 45.87 39.10
CA LEU A 375 -10.10 45.29 40.26
C LEU A 375 -9.09 44.77 41.31
N ASN A 376 -8.02 44.12 40.86
CA ASN A 376 -6.94 43.66 41.74
C ASN A 376 -6.17 44.82 42.37
N TYR A 377 -5.90 45.88 41.61
CA TYR A 377 -5.30 47.11 42.13
C TYR A 377 -6.19 47.77 43.19
N ILE A 378 -7.49 47.89 42.92
CA ILE A 378 -8.47 48.40 43.89
C ILE A 378 -8.47 47.54 45.15
N ALA A 379 -8.55 46.22 45.03
CA ALA A 379 -8.52 45.29 46.17
C ALA A 379 -7.22 45.42 47.01
N SER A 380 -6.07 45.63 46.36
CA SER A 380 -4.78 45.83 47.02
C SER A 380 -4.71 47.15 47.82
N LYS A 381 -5.34 48.21 47.32
CA LYS A 381 -5.44 49.49 48.03
C LYS A 381 -6.46 49.46 49.16
N SER A 382 -7.59 48.77 48.99
CA SER A 382 -8.59 48.56 50.05
C SER A 382 -8.00 47.80 51.25
N SER A 383 -7.10 46.85 50.99
CA SER A 383 -6.40 46.07 52.02
C SER A 383 -5.31 46.86 52.75
N SER A 384 -4.84 47.96 52.15
CA SER A 384 -3.78 48.83 52.72
C SER A 384 -4.33 49.95 53.60
N ASN A 385 -5.62 50.29 53.48
CA ASN A 385 -6.30 51.35 54.26
C ASN A 385 -6.99 50.83 55.54
N ASN A 386 -6.93 49.53 55.82
CA ASN A 386 -7.48 48.90 57.04
C ASN A 386 -6.36 48.45 58.02
N ARG A 387 -5.21 49.12 58.02
CA ARG A 387 -4.16 48.95 59.03
C ARG A 387 -3.96 50.21 59.85
#